data_AF-B1VAG6-F1
#
_entry.id   AF-B1VAG6-F1
#
_cell.length_a   1.000
_cell.length_b   1.000
_cell.length_c   1.000
_cell.angle_alpha   90.00
_cell.angle_beta   90.00
_cell.angle_gamma   90.00
#
_symmetry.space_group_name_H-M   'P 1'
#
loop_
_entity.id
_entity.type
_entity.pdbx_description
1 polymer ?
#
loop_
_entity_poly.entity_id
_entity_poly.type
_entity_poly.pdbx_seq_one_letter_code
_entity_poly.pdbx_strand_id
1 'polypeptide(L)'
;MNISKTRFIKFLKVLKYVNYNYLYQNKKQFLNEFGHELRELMDEETYNKKISFLKTELDNESISNLDQKHLEAMNPYYRKLEIIAGRYLQKHFSGDVVYSLDTYKQKKFQMTEANQQFYCFLDGYQEDEKNIRIFETKATTSRKFLQLKFRHKTKESTFIFKKENSNMFLFNDLAQIYQEKIQKLIDPLDPIGKYIYDLTYQRLVIENSLNEKQKQKPRKYYLVVLNADYVLNNIEDAFMDPNLITLIDLTEITRQGQEKLQQDKNLLINHLAMKKNISQDHFLPQKIFTFLESIPNKNSIFNYFYNHLGFSGQKTKDLVEKKYYQALSLPFEWLHRFNNRIQYKTIETKLPYYQFEKINLGLQQLKYPLYYLDFESFPCPFPRFLGENPYSQSLFQFSLHIEKIPGLCHPEKDHISFLASNHQDNRKKMLIHLLNAIKDDGGSIIVYHKTFEISRLKELALFFPEYKTQINNLISRIFDLKDLLKGSKEFYQSLGLDKNQAQGINFYHEKMQGSFSIKKIAPLFSNLTYDNLMIQNGVEAFITYLQFPFMKPSEFQLKYQALEKYCMQDTWVMVEILKNLQAKNKNHNFPHLTFEDIN
;
A
#
# COMPACT_ATOMS: atom_id res chain seq x y z
N MET A 1 -14.20 -26.57 -16.96
CA MET A 1 -13.00 -25.78 -16.63
C MET A 1 -12.61 -26.03 -15.19
N ASN A 2 -11.31 -26.03 -14.87
CA ASN A 2 -10.82 -26.20 -13.50
C ASN A 2 -10.66 -24.84 -12.82
N ILE A 3 -11.44 -24.59 -11.78
CA ILE A 3 -11.57 -23.32 -11.09
C ILE A 3 -10.98 -23.47 -9.70
N SER A 4 -9.78 -22.93 -9.48
CA SER A 4 -9.19 -22.80 -8.14
C SER A 4 -9.78 -21.60 -7.39
N LYS A 5 -9.52 -21.52 -6.08
CA LYS A 5 -9.79 -20.33 -5.24
C LYS A 5 -9.33 -19.03 -5.90
N THR A 6 -8.05 -18.95 -6.27
CA THR A 6 -7.44 -17.76 -6.89
C THR A 6 -8.13 -17.41 -8.21
N ARG A 7 -8.38 -18.40 -9.07
CA ARG A 7 -9.02 -18.20 -10.37
C ARG A 7 -10.46 -17.76 -10.23
N PHE A 8 -11.20 -18.33 -9.28
CA PHE A 8 -12.56 -17.94 -8.97
C PHE A 8 -12.66 -16.46 -8.58
N ILE A 9 -11.82 -16.02 -7.65
CA ILE A 9 -11.76 -14.63 -7.21
C ILE A 9 -11.39 -13.70 -8.37
N LYS A 10 -10.47 -14.12 -9.25
CA LYS A 10 -10.11 -13.32 -10.42
C LYS A 10 -11.28 -13.12 -11.38
N PHE A 11 -12.02 -14.18 -11.70
CA PHE A 11 -13.23 -14.05 -12.51
C PHE A 11 -14.27 -13.13 -11.86
N LEU A 12 -14.52 -13.28 -10.56
CA LEU A 12 -15.48 -12.42 -9.86
C LEU A 12 -15.10 -10.95 -9.91
N LYS A 13 -13.81 -10.63 -9.74
CA LYS A 13 -13.31 -9.26 -9.89
C LYS A 13 -13.64 -8.72 -11.27
N VAL A 14 -13.36 -9.49 -12.33
CA VAL A 14 -13.67 -9.10 -13.71
C VAL A 14 -15.18 -8.94 -13.95
N LEU A 15 -16.01 -9.85 -13.42
CA LEU A 15 -17.45 -9.95 -13.73
C LEU A 15 -18.36 -9.03 -12.93
N LYS A 16 -17.94 -8.59 -11.74
CA LYS A 16 -18.77 -7.74 -10.88
C LYS A 16 -18.27 -6.32 -10.78
N TYR A 17 -16.99 -6.11 -11.01
CA TYR A 17 -16.35 -4.91 -10.54
C TYR A 17 -15.46 -4.30 -11.60
N VAL A 18 -15.87 -3.11 -12.03
CA VAL A 18 -15.01 -2.23 -12.79
C VAL A 18 -14.63 -1.08 -11.86
N ASN A 19 -13.52 -1.28 -11.15
CA ASN A 19 -12.90 -0.17 -10.45
C ASN A 19 -12.03 0.60 -11.46
N TYR A 20 -12.65 1.53 -12.17
CA TYR A 20 -11.99 2.33 -13.19
C TYR A 20 -10.75 3.08 -12.67
N ASN A 21 -10.74 3.51 -11.40
CA ASN A 21 -9.57 4.15 -10.81
C ASN A 21 -8.41 3.16 -10.62
N TYR A 22 -8.70 1.95 -10.12
CA TYR A 22 -7.69 0.89 -10.04
C TYR A 22 -7.16 0.51 -11.41
N LEU A 23 -8.04 0.36 -12.40
CA LEU A 23 -7.68 0.07 -13.79
C LEU A 23 -6.81 1.16 -14.40
N TYR A 24 -7.14 2.43 -14.15
CA TYR A 24 -6.33 3.57 -14.60
C TYR A 24 -4.93 3.55 -14.00
N GLN A 25 -4.82 3.32 -12.68
CA GLN A 25 -3.54 3.31 -11.98
C GLN A 25 -2.69 2.07 -12.32
N ASN A 26 -3.34 0.94 -12.59
CA ASN A 26 -2.69 -0.38 -12.66
C ASN A 26 -2.99 -1.10 -13.99
N LYS A 27 -3.18 -0.37 -15.10
CA LYS A 27 -3.57 -0.92 -16.42
C LYS A 27 -2.71 -2.11 -16.83
N LYS A 28 -1.39 -1.99 -16.74
CA LYS A 28 -0.43 -3.06 -17.10
C LYS A 28 -0.57 -4.26 -16.17
N GLN A 29 -0.52 -4.03 -14.86
CA GLN A 29 -0.64 -5.07 -13.85
C GLN A 29 -1.98 -5.81 -13.97
N PHE A 30 -3.08 -5.09 -14.18
CA PHE A 30 -4.39 -5.69 -14.38
C PHE A 30 -4.43 -6.63 -15.59
N LEU A 31 -3.86 -6.23 -16.73
CA LEU A 31 -3.80 -7.09 -17.91
C LEU A 31 -2.91 -8.32 -17.68
N ASN A 32 -1.80 -8.16 -16.96
CA ASN A 32 -0.94 -9.29 -16.60
C ASN A 32 -1.64 -10.25 -15.62
N GLU A 33 -2.36 -9.70 -14.64
CA GLU A 33 -3.02 -10.48 -13.59
C GLU A 33 -4.31 -11.16 -14.08
N PHE A 34 -5.08 -10.52 -14.94
CA PHE A 34 -6.43 -10.94 -15.33
C PHE A 34 -6.58 -11.22 -16.84
N GLY A 35 -5.54 -11.05 -17.65
CA GLY A 35 -5.60 -11.19 -19.11
C GLY A 35 -6.06 -12.58 -19.56
N HIS A 36 -5.63 -13.62 -18.86
CA HIS A 36 -6.09 -14.99 -19.11
C HIS A 36 -7.59 -15.14 -18.82
N GLU A 37 -8.06 -14.68 -17.66
CA GLU A 37 -9.48 -14.70 -17.31
C GLU A 37 -10.32 -13.85 -18.27
N LEU A 38 -9.82 -12.69 -18.71
CA LEU A 38 -10.48 -11.85 -19.71
C LEU A 38 -10.61 -12.58 -21.05
N ARG A 39 -9.53 -13.23 -21.53
CA ARG A 39 -9.55 -14.04 -22.76
C ARG A 39 -10.53 -15.20 -22.67
N GLU A 40 -10.71 -15.82 -21.51
CA GLU A 40 -11.66 -16.92 -21.34
C GLU A 40 -13.11 -16.44 -21.26
N LEU A 41 -13.35 -15.30 -20.60
CA LEU A 41 -14.67 -14.69 -20.52
C LEU A 41 -15.13 -14.07 -21.84
N MET A 42 -14.21 -13.72 -22.74
CA MET A 42 -14.50 -13.12 -24.06
C MET A 42 -14.22 -14.09 -25.22
N ASP A 43 -14.73 -13.78 -26.40
CA ASP A 43 -14.29 -14.46 -27.62
C ASP A 43 -12.82 -14.10 -27.94
N GLU A 44 -12.07 -15.07 -28.47
CA GLU A 44 -10.63 -14.94 -28.72
C GLU A 44 -10.29 -13.88 -29.76
N GLU A 45 -11.06 -13.79 -30.85
CA GLU A 45 -10.85 -12.79 -31.89
C GLU A 45 -11.08 -11.38 -31.34
N THR A 46 -12.14 -11.22 -30.55
CA THR A 46 -12.49 -9.95 -29.91
C THR A 46 -11.40 -9.50 -28.93
N TYR A 47 -10.91 -10.42 -28.09
CA TYR A 47 -9.79 -10.16 -27.18
C TYR A 47 -8.53 -9.73 -27.94
N ASN A 48 -8.16 -10.47 -28.99
CA ASN A 48 -6.97 -10.20 -29.79
C ASN A 48 -7.03 -8.84 -30.49
N LYS A 49 -8.20 -8.45 -31.01
CA LYS A 49 -8.42 -7.15 -31.63
C LYS A 49 -8.20 -6.01 -30.63
N LYS A 50 -8.77 -6.11 -29.43
CA LYS A 50 -8.68 -5.07 -28.39
C LYS A 50 -7.31 -4.93 -27.74
N ILE A 51 -6.63 -6.05 -27.51
CA ILE A 51 -5.31 -6.03 -26.87
C ILE A 51 -4.21 -5.53 -27.81
N SER A 52 -4.43 -5.54 -29.13
CA SER A 52 -3.41 -5.16 -30.13
C SER A 52 -2.86 -3.74 -29.92
N PHE A 53 -3.74 -2.76 -29.68
CA PHE A 53 -3.36 -1.37 -29.38
C PHE A 53 -2.67 -1.23 -28.02
N LEU A 54 -3.06 -2.07 -27.06
CA LEU A 54 -2.47 -2.05 -25.71
C LEU A 54 -1.04 -2.58 -25.72
N LYS A 55 -0.71 -3.55 -26.58
CA LYS A 55 0.64 -4.13 -26.71
C LYS A 55 1.70 -3.08 -27.09
N THR A 56 1.39 -2.14 -27.98
CA THR A 56 2.31 -1.05 -28.36
C THR A 56 2.63 -0.05 -27.24
N GLU A 57 1.76 0.11 -26.23
CA GLU A 57 2.05 0.95 -25.04
C GLU A 57 2.65 0.15 -23.86
N LEU A 58 2.61 -1.19 -23.93
CA LEU A 58 3.05 -2.07 -22.85
C LEU A 58 4.58 -2.17 -22.75
N ASP A 59 5.32 -1.89 -23.82
CA ASP A 59 6.79 -2.04 -23.91
C ASP A 59 7.62 -1.01 -23.12
N ASN A 60 7.00 -0.01 -22.49
CA ASN A 60 7.71 0.86 -21.54
C ASN A 60 7.92 0.14 -20.19
N GLU A 61 9.03 -0.59 -20.09
CA GLU A 61 9.56 -1.29 -18.91
C GLU A 61 9.81 -0.32 -17.75
N SER A 62 9.20 -0.57 -16.59
CA SER A 62 9.69 -0.13 -15.26
C SER A 62 8.74 -0.56 -14.14
N ILE A 63 7.43 -0.51 -14.35
CA ILE A 63 6.46 -0.74 -13.25
C ILE A 63 6.08 -2.22 -13.06
N SER A 64 6.02 -3.03 -14.13
CA SER A 64 5.64 -4.46 -14.04
C SER A 64 6.67 -5.34 -13.32
N ASN A 65 7.95 -4.96 -13.35
CA ASN A 65 9.01 -5.72 -12.69
C ASN A 65 9.06 -5.51 -11.17
N LEU A 66 8.56 -4.38 -10.66
CA LEU A 66 8.79 -4.02 -9.26
C LEU A 66 7.93 -4.83 -8.28
N ASP A 67 6.64 -4.97 -8.55
CA ASP A 67 5.74 -5.76 -7.70
C ASP A 67 6.13 -7.24 -7.71
N GLN A 68 6.54 -7.76 -8.86
CA GLN A 68 7.05 -9.12 -8.97
C GLN A 68 8.36 -9.29 -8.18
N LYS A 69 9.34 -8.39 -8.35
CA LYS A 69 10.58 -8.40 -7.56
C LYS A 69 10.31 -8.27 -6.07
N HIS A 70 9.33 -7.47 -5.67
CA HIS A 70 8.91 -7.35 -4.28
C HIS A 70 8.34 -8.66 -3.76
N LEU A 71 7.41 -9.28 -4.48
CA LEU A 71 6.85 -10.59 -4.11
C LEU A 71 7.95 -11.65 -4.03
N GLU A 72 8.86 -11.70 -5.01
CA GLU A 72 10.01 -12.61 -5.01
C GLU A 72 10.93 -12.39 -3.80
N ALA A 73 11.24 -11.14 -3.47
CA ALA A 73 12.03 -10.80 -2.29
C ALA A 73 11.32 -11.15 -0.97
N MET A 74 9.98 -11.06 -0.92
CA MET A 74 9.19 -11.36 0.27
C MET A 74 8.83 -12.85 0.43
N ASN A 75 8.84 -13.62 -0.65
CA ASN A 75 8.49 -15.05 -0.67
C ASN A 75 9.21 -15.90 0.40
N PRO A 76 10.52 -15.72 0.68
CA PRO A 76 11.20 -16.43 1.75
C PRO A 76 10.54 -16.21 3.12
N TYR A 77 10.09 -14.98 3.41
CA TYR A 77 9.39 -14.66 4.65
C TYR A 77 7.98 -15.27 4.68
N TYR A 78 7.27 -15.28 3.55
CA TYR A 78 5.94 -15.90 3.48
C TYR A 78 6.01 -17.41 3.71
N ARG A 79 6.96 -18.10 3.07
CA ARG A 79 7.25 -19.52 3.34
C ARG A 79 7.65 -19.77 4.79
N LYS A 80 8.44 -18.86 5.38
CA LYS A 80 8.82 -18.95 6.79
C LYS A 80 7.62 -18.88 7.72
N LEU A 81 6.63 -18.02 7.43
CA LEU A 81 5.39 -17.96 8.21
C LEU A 81 4.61 -19.26 8.13
N GLU A 82 4.49 -19.83 6.93
CA GLU A 82 3.85 -21.13 6.75
C GLU A 82 4.55 -22.21 7.59
N ILE A 83 5.89 -22.26 7.60
CA ILE A 83 6.65 -23.25 8.40
C ILE A 83 6.33 -23.10 9.89
N ILE A 84 6.32 -21.86 10.39
CA ILE A 84 6.00 -21.56 11.79
C ILE A 84 4.57 -22.00 12.12
N ALA A 85 3.62 -21.71 11.23
CA ALA A 85 2.24 -22.18 11.36
C ALA A 85 2.19 -23.72 11.41
N GLY A 86 2.83 -24.41 10.47
CA GLY A 86 2.87 -25.88 10.44
C GLY A 86 3.43 -26.51 11.72
N ARG A 87 4.55 -25.98 12.24
CA ARG A 87 5.13 -26.44 13.53
C ARG A 87 4.19 -26.19 14.70
N TYR A 88 3.56 -25.02 14.74
CA TYR A 88 2.55 -24.73 15.74
C TYR A 88 1.42 -25.76 15.70
N LEU A 89 0.91 -26.09 14.51
CA LEU A 89 -0.16 -27.06 14.35
C LEU A 89 0.23 -28.45 14.88
N GLN A 90 1.41 -28.93 14.52
CA GLN A 90 1.93 -30.23 14.98
C GLN A 90 2.12 -30.30 16.51
N LYS A 91 2.49 -29.18 17.13
CA LYS A 91 2.71 -29.11 18.59
C LYS A 91 1.41 -28.98 19.39
N HIS A 92 0.41 -28.30 18.83
CA HIS A 92 -0.79 -27.89 19.58
C HIS A 92 -2.06 -28.68 19.21
N PHE A 93 -2.06 -29.46 18.13
CA PHE A 93 -3.19 -30.32 17.76
C PHE A 93 -2.76 -31.77 17.58
N SER A 94 -3.57 -32.69 18.11
CA SER A 94 -3.41 -34.14 17.97
C SER A 94 -4.09 -34.68 16.71
N GLY A 95 -3.85 -35.94 16.35
CA GLY A 95 -4.48 -36.58 15.19
C GLY A 95 -3.70 -36.38 13.89
N ASP A 96 -4.39 -36.47 12.75
CA ASP A 96 -3.76 -36.31 11.43
C ASP A 96 -3.57 -34.82 11.13
N VAL A 97 -2.32 -34.35 11.15
CA VAL A 97 -1.93 -32.98 10.81
C VAL A 97 -1.21 -33.00 9.47
N VAL A 98 -1.84 -32.43 8.45
CA VAL A 98 -1.28 -32.28 7.11
C VAL A 98 -0.90 -30.82 6.88
N TYR A 99 0.40 -30.59 6.72
CA TYR A 99 0.99 -29.30 6.38
C TYR A 99 2.15 -29.53 5.40
N SER A 100 2.23 -28.73 4.34
CA SER A 100 3.31 -28.84 3.35
C SER A 100 3.52 -27.51 2.63
N LEU A 101 4.79 -27.17 2.36
CA LEU A 101 5.18 -26.09 1.45
C LEU A 101 5.02 -26.48 -0.03
N ASP A 102 5.04 -27.78 -0.33
CA ASP A 102 4.76 -28.31 -1.65
C ASP A 102 3.25 -28.49 -1.82
N THR A 103 2.66 -27.69 -2.71
CA THR A 103 1.23 -27.66 -3.00
C THR A 103 0.69 -29.04 -3.41
N TYR A 104 1.48 -29.88 -4.08
CA TYR A 104 1.02 -31.23 -4.48
C TYR A 104 0.90 -32.19 -3.29
N LYS A 105 1.60 -31.91 -2.19
CA LYS A 105 1.52 -32.66 -0.94
C LYS A 105 0.54 -32.04 0.06
N GLN A 106 0.01 -30.85 -0.23
CA GLN A 106 -1.05 -30.25 0.58
C GLN A 106 -2.36 -31.03 0.41
N LYS A 107 -3.20 -31.01 1.44
CA LYS A 107 -4.54 -31.63 1.37
C LYS A 107 -5.36 -30.92 0.28
N LYS A 108 -5.81 -31.68 -0.72
CA LYS A 108 -6.66 -31.19 -1.81
C LYS A 108 -8.12 -31.63 -1.60
N PHE A 109 -9.05 -30.71 -1.78
CA PHE A 109 -10.48 -31.00 -1.90
C PHE A 109 -11.00 -30.52 -3.26
N GLN A 110 -12.02 -31.20 -3.80
CA GLN A 110 -12.60 -30.87 -5.10
C GLN A 110 -14.08 -31.28 -5.21
N MET A 111 -14.85 -30.47 -5.91
CA MET A 111 -16.26 -30.68 -6.23
C MET A 111 -16.52 -30.42 -7.72
N THR A 112 -17.61 -30.96 -8.25
CA THR A 112 -18.05 -30.71 -9.63
C THR A 112 -19.48 -30.21 -9.64
N GLU A 113 -19.74 -29.13 -10.39
CA GLU A 113 -21.08 -28.55 -10.55
C GLU A 113 -21.19 -27.85 -11.91
N ALA A 114 -22.31 -28.05 -12.62
CA ALA A 114 -22.56 -27.47 -13.94
C ALA A 114 -21.39 -27.63 -14.95
N ASN A 115 -20.78 -28.81 -14.99
CA ASN A 115 -19.60 -29.16 -15.81
C ASN A 115 -18.33 -28.32 -15.52
N GLN A 116 -18.27 -27.69 -14.34
CA GLN A 116 -17.09 -27.02 -13.82
C GLN A 116 -16.54 -27.75 -12.60
N GLN A 117 -15.22 -27.84 -12.48
CA GLN A 117 -14.55 -28.44 -11.32
C GLN A 117 -14.01 -27.33 -10.44
N PHE A 118 -14.45 -27.26 -9.19
CA PHE A 118 -13.93 -26.33 -8.18
C PHE A 118 -13.01 -27.08 -7.22
N TYR A 119 -11.87 -26.49 -6.88
CA TYR A 119 -10.89 -27.16 -6.01
C TYR A 119 -10.07 -26.17 -5.18
N CYS A 120 -9.56 -26.66 -4.05
CA CYS A 120 -8.63 -25.92 -3.20
C CYS A 120 -7.56 -26.84 -2.61
N PHE A 121 -6.36 -26.30 -2.48
CA PHE A 121 -5.32 -26.80 -1.57
C PHE A 121 -5.38 -26.02 -0.26
N LEU A 122 -4.97 -26.67 0.83
CA LEU A 122 -5.01 -26.10 2.18
C LEU A 122 -3.58 -25.93 2.71
N ASP A 123 -3.30 -24.77 3.30
CA ASP A 123 -2.01 -24.50 3.93
C ASP A 123 -1.82 -25.42 5.15
N GLY A 124 -2.87 -25.60 5.96
CA GLY A 124 -2.91 -26.58 7.04
C GLY A 124 -4.27 -27.26 7.16
N TYR A 125 -4.23 -28.56 7.44
CA TYR A 125 -5.40 -29.39 7.73
C TYR A 125 -5.11 -30.23 8.96
N GLN A 126 -6.06 -30.30 9.90
CA GLN A 126 -5.99 -31.22 11.02
C GLN A 126 -7.32 -31.95 11.20
N GLU A 127 -7.25 -33.26 11.40
CA GLU A 127 -8.41 -34.11 11.70
C GLU A 127 -8.12 -35.03 12.88
N ASP A 128 -8.97 -34.94 13.91
CA ASP A 128 -9.01 -35.87 15.03
C ASP A 128 -10.36 -36.60 15.06
N GLU A 129 -10.60 -37.42 16.07
CA GLU A 129 -11.87 -38.15 16.21
C GLU A 129 -13.08 -37.22 16.30
N LYS A 130 -12.91 -36.03 16.87
CA LYS A 130 -13.98 -35.10 17.22
C LYS A 130 -14.11 -33.93 16.26
N ASN A 131 -13.05 -33.50 15.58
CA ASN A 131 -13.04 -32.23 14.85
C ASN A 131 -12.25 -32.32 13.55
N ILE A 132 -12.60 -31.42 12.63
CA ILE A 132 -11.79 -31.06 11.46
C ILE A 132 -11.44 -29.57 11.60
N ARG A 133 -10.16 -29.21 11.45
CA ARG A 133 -9.68 -27.84 11.52
C ARG A 133 -8.91 -27.49 10.25
N ILE A 134 -9.26 -26.35 9.66
CA ILE A 134 -8.68 -25.80 8.44
C ILE A 134 -7.91 -24.55 8.81
N PHE A 135 -6.69 -24.40 8.30
CA PHE A 135 -5.83 -23.26 8.57
C PHE A 135 -5.37 -22.66 7.24
N GLU A 136 -5.67 -21.38 7.04
CA GLU A 136 -5.14 -20.56 5.95
C GLU A 136 -4.12 -19.58 6.53
N THR A 137 -2.91 -19.52 5.97
CA THR A 137 -1.84 -18.66 6.46
C THR A 137 -1.70 -17.44 5.58
N LYS A 138 -1.66 -16.24 6.17
CA LYS A 138 -1.46 -14.99 5.43
C LYS A 138 -0.40 -14.14 6.09
N ALA A 139 0.56 -13.69 5.29
CA ALA A 139 1.57 -12.71 5.68
C ALA A 139 0.93 -11.32 5.87
N THR A 140 0.26 -11.16 6.99
CA THR A 140 -0.32 -9.93 7.50
C THR A 140 -0.36 -10.00 9.02
N THR A 141 -0.93 -9.00 9.69
CA THR A 141 -0.96 -8.96 11.17
C THR A 141 -2.37 -8.93 11.73
N SER A 142 -2.53 -9.42 12.96
CA SER A 142 -3.76 -9.38 13.74
C SER A 142 -4.30 -7.95 13.95
N ARG A 143 -3.45 -6.92 13.83
CA ARG A 143 -3.83 -5.49 13.93
C ARG A 143 -5.00 -5.12 13.01
N LYS A 144 -5.04 -5.69 11.80
CA LYS A 144 -6.13 -5.42 10.83
C LYS A 144 -7.50 -5.84 11.39
N PHE A 145 -7.53 -6.90 12.19
CA PHE A 145 -8.76 -7.42 12.80
C PHE A 145 -9.05 -6.77 14.16
N LEU A 146 -8.01 -6.49 14.95
CA LEU A 146 -8.14 -5.82 16.26
C LEU A 146 -8.69 -4.40 16.16
N GLN A 147 -8.53 -3.72 15.03
CA GLN A 147 -9.04 -2.36 14.83
C GLN A 147 -10.50 -2.32 14.35
N LEU A 148 -11.09 -3.47 14.02
CA LEU A 148 -12.47 -3.54 13.53
C LEU A 148 -13.46 -3.28 14.66
N LYS A 149 -14.16 -2.16 14.55
CA LYS A 149 -15.19 -1.73 15.50
C LYS A 149 -16.51 -1.40 14.81
N PHE A 150 -17.59 -1.54 15.57
CA PHE A 150 -18.89 -0.99 15.25
C PHE A 150 -19.39 -0.13 16.41
N ARG A 151 -20.28 0.82 16.11
CA ARG A 151 -20.76 1.79 17.09
C ARG A 151 -22.26 1.61 17.29
N HIS A 152 -22.66 1.37 18.54
CA HIS A 152 -24.07 1.28 18.91
C HIS A 152 -24.73 2.67 18.89
N LYS A 153 -26.07 2.70 18.89
CA LYS A 153 -26.85 3.95 19.02
C LYS A 153 -26.50 4.71 20.31
N THR A 154 -26.08 4.00 21.37
CA THR A 154 -25.57 4.53 22.65
C THR A 154 -24.22 5.23 22.53
N LYS A 155 -23.64 5.34 21.33
CA LYS A 155 -22.31 5.90 21.03
C LYS A 155 -21.13 5.07 21.53
N GLU A 156 -21.34 3.97 22.22
CA GLU A 156 -20.30 3.01 22.60
C GLU A 156 -19.78 2.24 21.38
N SER A 157 -18.48 1.97 21.37
CA SER A 157 -17.81 1.25 20.28
C SER A 157 -17.36 -0.12 20.76
N THR A 158 -17.79 -1.16 20.04
CA THR A 158 -17.50 -2.56 20.35
C THR A 158 -16.64 -3.16 19.25
N PHE A 159 -15.70 -4.03 19.62
CA PHE A 159 -14.84 -4.73 18.67
C PHE A 159 -15.56 -5.91 18.02
N ILE A 160 -15.34 -6.11 16.71
CA ILE A 160 -15.90 -7.24 15.96
C ILE A 160 -15.19 -8.55 16.33
N PHE A 161 -13.88 -8.48 16.56
CA PHE A 161 -13.09 -9.61 17.04
C PHE A 161 -12.62 -9.35 18.46
N LYS A 162 -12.79 -10.33 19.33
CA LYS A 162 -12.25 -10.34 20.68
C LYS A 162 -11.00 -11.20 20.72
N LYS A 163 -10.03 -10.77 21.52
CA LYS A 163 -8.79 -11.51 21.77
C LYS A 163 -8.94 -12.27 23.09
N GLU A 164 -8.60 -13.55 23.06
CA GLU A 164 -8.46 -14.41 24.23
C GLU A 164 -7.13 -15.13 24.09
N ASN A 165 -6.20 -14.83 25.01
CA ASN A 165 -4.78 -15.20 24.90
C ASN A 165 -4.18 -14.69 23.57
N SER A 166 -3.52 -15.56 22.80
CA SER A 166 -2.94 -15.26 21.49
C SER A 166 -3.95 -15.39 20.34
N ASN A 167 -5.17 -15.89 20.60
CA ASN A 167 -6.17 -16.19 19.58
C ASN A 167 -7.28 -15.13 19.55
N MET A 168 -7.99 -15.09 18.43
CA MET A 168 -9.10 -14.16 18.20
C MET A 168 -10.33 -14.90 17.74
N PHE A 169 -11.50 -14.41 18.15
CA PHE A 169 -12.80 -14.98 17.80
C PHE A 169 -13.80 -13.87 17.48
N LEU A 170 -14.77 -14.21 16.65
CA LEU A 170 -15.86 -13.31 16.30
C LEU A 170 -16.74 -13.04 17.52
N PHE A 171 -16.98 -11.76 17.82
CA PHE A 171 -17.95 -11.35 18.81
C PHE A 171 -19.35 -11.42 18.20
N ASN A 172 -20.29 -12.10 18.87
CA ASN A 172 -21.68 -12.16 18.42
C ASN A 172 -22.51 -11.01 19.00
N ASP A 173 -23.19 -10.27 18.12
CA ASP A 173 -24.11 -9.20 18.47
C ASP A 173 -25.36 -9.26 17.57
N LEU A 174 -26.52 -8.87 18.10
CA LEU A 174 -27.80 -8.85 17.38
C LEU A 174 -28.08 -7.50 16.72
N ALA A 175 -27.27 -6.47 16.97
CA ALA A 175 -27.48 -5.14 16.43
C ALA A 175 -27.39 -5.13 14.89
N GLN A 176 -28.32 -4.43 14.23
CA GLN A 176 -28.31 -4.26 12.78
C GLN A 176 -26.98 -3.70 12.24
N ILE A 177 -26.39 -2.74 12.94
CA ILE A 177 -25.10 -2.15 12.56
C ILE A 177 -23.94 -3.15 12.60
N TYR A 178 -24.03 -4.17 13.47
CA TYR A 178 -23.08 -5.27 13.49
C TYR A 178 -23.27 -6.14 12.25
N GLN A 179 -24.51 -6.49 11.91
CA GLN A 179 -24.83 -7.25 10.69
C GLN A 179 -24.33 -6.55 9.42
N GLU A 180 -24.53 -5.23 9.29
CA GLU A 180 -23.98 -4.44 8.18
C GLU A 180 -22.45 -4.51 8.07
N LYS A 181 -21.76 -4.59 9.21
CA LYS A 181 -20.30 -4.76 9.23
C LYS A 181 -19.89 -6.16 8.81
N ILE A 182 -20.61 -7.18 9.24
CA ILE A 182 -20.37 -8.56 8.80
C ILE A 182 -20.59 -8.69 7.29
N GLN A 183 -21.65 -8.08 6.74
CA GLN A 183 -21.89 -8.07 5.30
C GLN A 183 -20.73 -7.46 4.50
N LYS A 184 -20.06 -6.43 5.04
CA LYS A 184 -18.83 -5.90 4.42
C LYS A 184 -17.66 -6.87 4.53
N LEU A 185 -17.51 -7.57 5.66
CA LEU A 185 -16.42 -8.51 5.89
C LEU A 185 -16.56 -9.83 5.11
N ILE A 186 -17.74 -10.17 4.61
CA ILE A 186 -17.91 -11.30 3.67
C ILE A 186 -17.76 -10.86 2.20
N ASP A 187 -17.51 -9.58 1.93
CA ASP A 187 -17.21 -9.08 0.58
C ASP A 187 -15.73 -9.34 0.25
N PRO A 188 -15.41 -10.05 -0.87
CA PRO A 188 -14.03 -10.27 -1.29
C PRO A 188 -13.26 -8.99 -1.66
N LEU A 189 -13.95 -7.86 -1.84
CA LEU A 189 -13.35 -6.57 -2.11
C LEU A 189 -12.95 -5.79 -0.87
N ASP A 190 -13.52 -6.13 0.28
CA ASP A 190 -13.08 -5.51 1.52
C ASP A 190 -11.61 -5.93 1.77
N PRO A 191 -10.71 -4.99 2.14
CA PRO A 191 -9.29 -5.28 2.35
C PRO A 191 -9.02 -6.40 3.37
N ILE A 192 -9.97 -6.64 4.28
CA ILE A 192 -9.96 -7.73 5.25
C ILE A 192 -10.87 -8.87 4.77
N GLY A 193 -12.03 -8.55 4.21
CA GLY A 193 -13.00 -9.53 3.72
C GLY A 193 -12.45 -10.49 2.68
N LYS A 194 -11.45 -10.08 1.88
CA LYS A 194 -10.72 -11.00 0.99
C LYS A 194 -10.15 -12.25 1.70
N TYR A 195 -9.67 -12.13 2.94
CA TYR A 195 -9.13 -13.27 3.68
C TYR A 195 -10.24 -14.20 4.19
N ILE A 196 -11.36 -13.61 4.60
CA ILE A 196 -12.55 -14.36 5.00
C ILE A 196 -13.13 -15.10 3.80
N TYR A 197 -13.21 -14.42 2.65
CA TYR A 197 -13.74 -14.99 1.43
C TYR A 197 -12.90 -16.15 0.88
N ASP A 198 -11.57 -16.10 1.03
CA ASP A 198 -10.69 -17.23 0.71
C ASP A 198 -11.11 -18.50 1.49
N LEU A 199 -11.33 -18.37 2.79
CA LEU A 199 -11.78 -19.47 3.65
C LEU A 199 -13.24 -19.86 3.39
N THR A 200 -14.11 -18.91 3.03
CA THR A 200 -15.50 -19.20 2.62
C THR A 200 -15.52 -20.06 1.35
N TYR A 201 -14.65 -19.77 0.37
CA TYR A 201 -14.49 -20.61 -0.82
C TYR A 201 -13.99 -22.01 -0.46
N GLN A 202 -12.96 -22.12 0.38
CA GLN A 202 -12.46 -23.41 0.85
C GLN A 202 -13.56 -24.19 1.57
N ARG A 203 -14.33 -23.54 2.43
CA ARG A 203 -15.48 -24.16 3.11
C ARG A 203 -16.47 -24.78 2.14
N LEU A 204 -16.87 -24.05 1.10
CA LEU A 204 -17.78 -24.57 0.08
C LEU A 204 -17.24 -25.85 -0.55
N VAL A 205 -15.98 -25.80 -1.02
CA VAL A 205 -15.34 -26.96 -1.67
C VAL A 205 -15.26 -28.13 -0.70
N ILE A 206 -14.73 -27.91 0.50
CA ILE A 206 -14.49 -28.95 1.50
C ILE A 206 -15.81 -29.60 1.93
N GLU A 207 -16.80 -28.83 2.39
CA GLU A 207 -18.02 -29.39 3.01
C GLU A 207 -18.84 -30.24 2.04
N ASN A 208 -18.74 -29.97 0.74
CA ASN A 208 -19.38 -30.78 -0.32
C ASN A 208 -18.49 -31.94 -0.84
N SER A 209 -17.23 -32.02 -0.41
CA SER A 209 -16.30 -33.11 -0.74
C SER A 209 -16.15 -34.13 0.41
N LEU A 210 -16.67 -33.85 1.61
CA LEU A 210 -16.53 -34.72 2.78
C LEU A 210 -17.32 -36.04 2.63
N ASN A 211 -16.79 -37.12 3.20
CA ASN A 211 -17.55 -38.37 3.37
C ASN A 211 -18.51 -38.29 4.56
N GLU A 212 -19.42 -39.26 4.70
CA GLU A 212 -20.46 -39.26 5.74
C GLU A 212 -19.91 -39.19 7.17
N LYS A 213 -18.80 -39.89 7.46
CA LYS A 213 -18.16 -39.84 8.79
C LYS A 213 -17.59 -38.45 9.08
N GLN A 214 -16.99 -37.82 8.08
CA GLN A 214 -16.42 -36.47 8.22
C GLN A 214 -17.50 -35.38 8.34
N LYS A 215 -18.65 -35.54 7.66
CA LYS A 215 -19.78 -34.59 7.76
C LYS A 215 -20.34 -34.48 9.19
N GLN A 216 -20.22 -35.53 9.99
CA GLN A 216 -20.66 -35.55 11.39
C GLN A 216 -19.73 -34.77 12.33
N LYS A 217 -18.48 -34.53 11.95
CA LYS A 217 -17.52 -33.78 12.77
C LYS A 217 -17.78 -32.27 12.65
N PRO A 218 -17.69 -31.49 13.75
CA PRO A 218 -17.55 -30.04 13.68
C PRO A 218 -16.34 -29.61 12.85
N ARG A 219 -16.53 -28.60 11.98
CA ARG A 219 -15.46 -27.98 11.19
C ARG A 219 -15.13 -26.62 11.78
N LYS A 220 -13.85 -26.33 11.92
CA LYS A 220 -13.34 -25.01 12.31
C LYS A 220 -12.44 -24.44 11.22
N TYR A 221 -12.56 -23.14 10.99
CA TYR A 221 -11.82 -22.41 9.95
C TYR A 221 -11.02 -21.29 10.60
N TYR A 222 -9.71 -21.39 10.55
CA TYR A 222 -8.80 -20.43 11.16
C TYR A 222 -7.98 -19.70 10.10
N LEU A 223 -7.84 -18.39 10.29
CA LEU A 223 -6.82 -17.60 9.60
C LEU A 223 -5.61 -17.45 10.53
N VAL A 224 -4.43 -17.84 10.06
CA VAL A 224 -3.15 -17.71 10.76
C VAL A 224 -2.44 -16.46 10.26
N VAL A 225 -2.15 -15.53 11.17
CA VAL A 225 -1.46 -14.26 10.88
C VAL A 225 -0.37 -13.99 11.92
N LEU A 226 0.50 -13.03 11.66
CA LEU A 226 1.47 -12.56 12.64
C LEU A 226 0.76 -11.78 13.76
N ASN A 227 1.17 -11.99 15.00
CA ASN A 227 0.64 -11.27 16.15
C ASN A 227 1.23 -9.85 16.19
N ALA A 228 0.39 -8.83 15.98
CA ALA A 228 0.84 -7.44 15.94
C ALA A 228 1.34 -6.88 17.28
N ASP A 229 1.03 -7.56 18.38
CA ASP A 229 1.46 -7.20 19.73
C ASP A 229 2.74 -7.94 20.16
N TYR A 230 3.22 -8.88 19.32
CA TYR A 230 4.47 -9.58 19.58
C TYR A 230 5.64 -8.59 19.51
N VAL A 231 6.51 -8.62 20.53
CA VAL A 231 7.74 -7.84 20.57
C VAL A 231 8.90 -8.80 20.76
N LEU A 232 9.87 -8.73 19.86
CA LEU A 232 11.06 -9.57 19.93
C LEU A 232 11.91 -9.18 21.15
N ASN A 233 11.99 -10.06 22.13
CA ASN A 233 12.77 -9.88 23.36
C ASN A 233 13.95 -10.87 23.49
N ASN A 234 13.91 -12.00 22.76
CA ASN A 234 15.01 -12.96 22.66
C ASN A 234 15.17 -13.43 21.20
N ILE A 235 16.38 -13.27 20.64
CA ILE A 235 16.68 -13.64 19.25
C ILE A 235 16.69 -15.16 19.06
N GLU A 236 17.14 -15.92 20.07
CA GLU A 236 17.35 -17.36 19.96
C GLU A 236 16.03 -18.15 19.82
N ASP A 237 14.98 -17.68 20.51
CA ASP A 237 13.66 -18.35 20.55
C ASP A 237 12.61 -17.74 19.61
N ALA A 238 12.96 -16.67 18.89
CA ALA A 238 12.03 -15.84 18.13
C ALA A 238 11.11 -16.63 17.18
N PHE A 239 11.63 -17.70 16.59
CA PHE A 239 10.92 -18.52 15.60
C PHE A 239 10.18 -19.72 16.18
N MET A 240 10.34 -19.98 17.47
CA MET A 240 9.68 -21.06 18.20
C MET A 240 8.65 -20.53 19.20
N ASP A 241 8.59 -19.21 19.39
CA ASP A 241 7.59 -18.58 20.27
C ASP A 241 6.18 -18.72 19.65
N PRO A 242 5.26 -19.46 20.29
CA PRO A 242 3.89 -19.58 19.83
C PRO A 242 3.13 -18.24 19.81
N ASN A 243 3.61 -17.22 20.53
CA ASN A 243 3.01 -15.89 20.56
C ASN A 243 3.33 -15.05 19.32
N LEU A 244 4.22 -15.50 18.43
CA LEU A 244 4.53 -14.81 17.17
C LEU A 244 3.35 -14.82 16.19
N ILE A 245 2.46 -15.80 16.30
CA ILE A 245 1.27 -15.92 15.45
C ILE A 245 -0.03 -15.77 16.25
N THR A 246 -1.10 -15.45 15.54
CA THR A 246 -2.46 -15.38 16.06
C THR A 246 -3.36 -16.22 15.16
N LEU A 247 -4.14 -17.12 15.78
CA LEU A 247 -5.23 -17.81 15.11
C LEU A 247 -6.51 -16.99 15.24
N ILE A 248 -7.13 -16.65 14.13
CA ILE A 248 -8.42 -15.97 14.09
C ILE A 248 -9.48 -17.00 13.69
N ASP A 249 -10.39 -17.34 14.61
CA ASP A 249 -11.54 -18.21 14.32
C ASP A 249 -12.54 -17.46 13.42
N LEU A 250 -12.62 -17.90 12.17
CA LEU A 250 -13.53 -17.40 11.15
C LEU A 250 -14.65 -18.40 10.82
N THR A 251 -14.84 -19.43 11.65
CA THR A 251 -15.83 -20.50 11.41
C THR A 251 -17.24 -19.94 11.22
N GLU A 252 -17.64 -18.98 12.05
CA GLU A 252 -19.00 -18.45 12.01
C GLU A 252 -19.19 -17.45 10.85
N ILE A 253 -18.25 -16.55 10.63
CA ILE A 253 -18.37 -15.56 9.54
C ILE A 253 -18.27 -16.20 8.15
N THR A 254 -17.46 -17.25 7.98
CA THR A 254 -17.41 -18.02 6.73
C THR A 254 -18.69 -18.81 6.47
N ARG A 255 -19.43 -19.19 7.52
CA ARG A 255 -20.77 -19.80 7.40
C ARG A 255 -21.75 -18.78 6.82
N GLN A 256 -21.76 -17.57 7.39
CA GLN A 256 -22.62 -16.47 6.95
C GLN A 256 -22.28 -16.03 5.51
N GLY A 257 -21.02 -16.14 5.10
CA GLY A 257 -20.58 -15.85 3.73
C GLY A 257 -21.01 -16.87 2.66
N GLN A 258 -21.51 -18.06 3.03
CA GLN A 258 -21.83 -19.12 2.04
C GLN A 258 -22.90 -18.70 1.04
N GLU A 259 -23.95 -18.01 1.49
CA GLU A 259 -25.04 -17.57 0.60
C GLU A 259 -24.51 -16.61 -0.48
N LYS A 260 -23.71 -15.63 -0.06
CA LYS A 260 -23.03 -14.70 -0.97
C LYS A 260 -22.15 -15.45 -1.95
N LEU A 261 -21.31 -16.37 -1.47
CA LEU A 261 -20.43 -17.16 -2.32
C LEU A 261 -21.22 -17.98 -3.35
N GLN A 262 -22.37 -18.53 -2.97
CA GLN A 262 -23.23 -19.29 -3.88
C GLN A 262 -23.80 -18.40 -5.00
N GLN A 263 -24.25 -17.18 -4.68
CA GLN A 263 -24.68 -16.20 -5.68
C GLN A 263 -23.54 -15.85 -6.65
N ASP A 264 -22.34 -15.68 -6.11
CA ASP A 264 -21.13 -15.35 -6.87
C ASP A 264 -20.73 -16.50 -7.80
N LYS A 265 -20.83 -17.75 -7.32
CA LYS A 265 -20.60 -18.96 -8.11
C LYS A 265 -21.60 -19.08 -9.25
N ASN A 266 -22.88 -18.86 -8.97
CA ASN A 266 -23.93 -18.87 -9.99
C ASN A 266 -23.69 -17.78 -11.05
N LEU A 267 -23.24 -16.59 -10.66
CA LEU A 267 -22.89 -15.53 -11.62
C LEU A 267 -21.82 -15.99 -12.60
N LEU A 268 -20.75 -16.63 -12.10
CA LEU A 268 -19.67 -17.15 -12.95
C LEU A 268 -20.17 -18.23 -13.89
N ILE A 269 -20.91 -19.22 -13.38
CA ILE A 269 -21.47 -20.32 -14.17
C ILE A 269 -22.37 -19.78 -15.29
N ASN A 270 -23.25 -18.82 -14.96
CA ASN A 270 -24.14 -18.19 -15.93
C ASN A 270 -23.37 -17.42 -17.00
N HIS A 271 -22.32 -16.68 -16.63
CA HIS A 271 -21.47 -15.97 -17.60
C HIS A 271 -20.76 -16.92 -18.56
N LEU A 272 -20.21 -18.02 -18.05
CA LEU A 272 -19.55 -19.03 -18.88
C LEU A 272 -20.53 -19.71 -19.85
N ALA A 273 -21.81 -19.81 -19.48
CA ALA A 273 -22.87 -20.32 -20.36
C ALA A 273 -23.32 -19.28 -21.42
N MET A 274 -23.44 -18.00 -21.05
CA MET A 274 -23.95 -16.92 -21.91
C MET A 274 -23.02 -16.49 -23.06
N LYS A 275 -21.71 -16.79 -23.00
CA LYS A 275 -20.70 -16.49 -24.03
C LYS A 275 -21.14 -16.84 -25.47
N LYS A 276 -22.16 -17.69 -25.63
CA LYS A 276 -22.66 -18.16 -26.92
C LYS A 276 -23.63 -17.22 -27.66
N ASN A 277 -24.34 -16.27 -27.02
CA ASN A 277 -25.59 -15.73 -27.60
C ASN A 277 -25.87 -14.19 -27.50
N ILE A 278 -24.95 -13.30 -27.07
CA ILE A 278 -25.30 -11.87 -26.81
C ILE A 278 -24.43 -10.89 -27.62
N SER A 279 -25.03 -9.75 -28.00
CA SER A 279 -24.36 -8.56 -28.58
C SER A 279 -23.22 -8.05 -27.69
N GLN A 280 -22.06 -7.79 -28.30
CA GLN A 280 -20.77 -7.67 -27.60
C GLN A 280 -20.63 -6.41 -26.72
N ASP A 281 -21.36 -5.32 -26.99
CA ASP A 281 -21.11 -4.00 -26.37
C ASP A 281 -21.60 -3.85 -24.91
N HIS A 282 -22.51 -4.72 -24.45
CA HIS A 282 -23.01 -4.68 -23.07
C HIS A 282 -22.21 -5.56 -22.11
N PHE A 283 -21.21 -6.28 -22.62
CA PHE A 283 -20.44 -7.24 -21.84
C PHE A 283 -19.39 -6.55 -20.95
N LEU A 284 -19.30 -6.94 -19.68
CA LEU A 284 -18.43 -6.24 -18.73
C LEU A 284 -16.94 -6.30 -19.10
N PRO A 285 -16.37 -7.46 -19.47
CA PRO A 285 -15.03 -7.52 -20.05
C PRO A 285 -14.82 -6.58 -21.25
N GLN A 286 -15.81 -6.45 -22.14
CA GLN A 286 -15.76 -5.53 -23.28
C GLN A 286 -15.63 -4.08 -22.81
N LYS A 287 -16.43 -3.67 -21.81
CA LYS A 287 -16.37 -2.34 -21.21
C LYS A 287 -15.01 -2.03 -20.58
N ILE A 288 -14.41 -3.00 -19.89
CA ILE A 288 -13.08 -2.88 -19.30
C ILE A 288 -12.05 -2.53 -20.39
N PHE A 289 -12.00 -3.29 -21.48
CA PHE A 289 -11.06 -3.01 -22.56
C PHE A 289 -11.33 -1.67 -23.24
N THR A 290 -12.59 -1.34 -23.54
CA THR A 290 -12.93 -0.03 -24.12
C THR A 290 -12.43 1.12 -23.24
N PHE A 291 -12.60 1.01 -21.91
CA PHE A 291 -12.06 1.98 -20.97
C PHE A 291 -10.53 2.06 -21.03
N LEU A 292 -9.85 0.91 -20.99
CA LEU A 292 -8.38 0.86 -21.03
C LEU A 292 -7.82 1.45 -22.32
N GLU A 293 -8.51 1.29 -23.45
CA GLU A 293 -8.17 1.89 -24.74
C GLU A 293 -8.39 3.42 -24.76
N SER A 294 -9.41 3.91 -24.05
CA SER A 294 -9.88 5.31 -24.18
C SER A 294 -9.34 6.29 -23.13
N ILE A 295 -8.84 5.81 -21.98
CA ILE A 295 -8.40 6.65 -20.87
C ILE A 295 -6.97 7.20 -21.12
N PRO A 296 -6.73 8.52 -21.05
CA PRO A 296 -5.40 9.10 -21.31
C PRO A 296 -4.44 8.90 -20.13
N ASN A 297 -3.14 8.75 -20.42
CA ASN A 297 -2.09 8.57 -19.41
C ASN A 297 -1.84 9.84 -18.55
N LYS A 298 -2.19 11.03 -19.04
CA LYS A 298 -2.04 12.32 -18.35
C LYS A 298 -3.35 13.10 -18.41
N ASN A 299 -3.56 13.96 -17.42
CA ASN A 299 -4.71 14.86 -17.32
C ASN A 299 -6.04 14.09 -17.42
N SER A 300 -6.10 12.91 -16.79
CA SER A 300 -7.31 12.13 -16.65
C SER A 300 -8.18 12.68 -15.51
N ILE A 301 -9.49 12.40 -15.54
CA ILE A 301 -10.39 12.68 -14.42
C ILE A 301 -9.94 12.05 -13.09
N PHE A 302 -9.15 10.98 -13.12
CA PHE A 302 -8.60 10.33 -11.92
C PHE A 302 -7.46 11.10 -11.26
N ASN A 303 -6.86 12.07 -11.96
CA ASN A 303 -5.81 12.91 -11.38
C ASN A 303 -6.37 14.03 -10.48
N TYR A 304 -7.68 14.29 -10.50
CA TYR A 304 -8.29 15.23 -9.55
C TYR A 304 -8.15 14.75 -8.11
N PHE A 305 -7.79 15.66 -7.21
CA PHE A 305 -7.81 15.42 -5.78
C PHE A 305 -9.21 15.04 -5.32
N TYR A 306 -9.30 14.07 -4.41
CA TYR A 306 -10.57 13.61 -3.83
C TYR A 306 -11.61 13.19 -4.88
N ASN A 307 -11.19 12.72 -6.06
CA ASN A 307 -12.11 12.28 -7.12
C ASN A 307 -13.11 11.22 -6.61
N HIS A 308 -12.74 10.36 -5.67
CA HIS A 308 -13.63 9.38 -5.06
C HIS A 308 -14.91 9.97 -4.42
N LEU A 309 -14.93 11.27 -4.10
CA LEU A 309 -16.10 11.99 -3.60
C LEU A 309 -17.03 12.49 -4.72
N GLY A 310 -16.67 12.29 -5.99
CA GLY A 310 -17.43 12.77 -7.15
C GLY A 310 -17.36 14.29 -7.38
N PHE A 311 -18.11 14.72 -8.40
CA PHE A 311 -18.21 16.10 -8.87
C PHE A 311 -19.68 16.43 -9.16
N SER A 312 -20.21 17.54 -8.63
CA SER A 312 -21.61 17.93 -8.76
C SER A 312 -22.63 16.78 -8.55
N GLY A 313 -22.46 16.02 -7.45
CA GLY A 313 -23.32 14.88 -7.13
C GLY A 313 -23.11 13.62 -7.98
N GLN A 314 -22.30 13.67 -9.05
CA GLN A 314 -21.99 12.52 -9.89
C GLN A 314 -20.73 11.79 -9.39
N LYS A 315 -20.82 10.46 -9.23
CA LYS A 315 -19.65 9.66 -8.87
C LYS A 315 -18.74 9.53 -10.09
N THR A 316 -17.43 9.47 -9.86
CA THR A 316 -16.43 9.27 -10.93
C THR A 316 -16.75 8.09 -11.82
N LYS A 317 -17.20 6.97 -11.24
CA LYS A 317 -17.60 5.79 -12.02
C LYS A 317 -18.72 6.08 -13.04
N ASP A 318 -19.68 6.93 -12.68
CA ASP A 318 -20.82 7.26 -13.53
C ASP A 318 -20.37 8.16 -14.69
N LEU A 319 -19.42 9.06 -14.40
CA LEU A 319 -18.77 9.92 -15.39
C LEU A 319 -17.94 9.09 -16.39
N VAL A 320 -17.25 8.05 -15.93
CA VAL A 320 -16.51 7.12 -16.80
C VAL A 320 -17.45 6.35 -17.73
N GLU A 321 -18.58 5.85 -17.22
CA GLU A 321 -19.60 5.17 -18.07
C GLU A 321 -20.19 6.14 -19.10
N LYS A 322 -20.28 7.43 -18.77
CA LYS A 322 -20.64 8.52 -19.69
C LYS A 322 -19.48 8.99 -20.58
N LYS A 323 -18.34 8.30 -20.55
CA LYS A 323 -17.12 8.56 -21.35
C LYS A 323 -16.39 9.88 -21.04
N TYR A 324 -16.58 10.45 -19.85
CA TYR A 324 -15.74 11.54 -19.36
C TYR A 324 -14.40 10.96 -18.89
N TYR A 325 -13.36 11.07 -19.71
CA TYR A 325 -12.05 10.48 -19.44
C TYR A 325 -10.97 11.53 -19.12
N GLN A 326 -11.12 12.73 -19.68
CA GLN A 326 -10.14 13.83 -19.58
C GLN A 326 -10.55 14.82 -18.48
N ALA A 327 -9.57 15.41 -17.80
CA ALA A 327 -9.82 16.36 -16.73
C ALA A 327 -10.60 17.60 -17.21
N LEU A 328 -10.30 18.07 -18.43
CA LEU A 328 -10.97 19.19 -19.08
C LEU A 328 -12.30 18.83 -19.75
N SER A 329 -12.69 17.55 -19.80
CA SER A 329 -14.02 17.19 -20.31
C SER A 329 -15.12 17.44 -19.28
N LEU A 330 -14.78 17.69 -18.01
CA LEU A 330 -15.75 18.05 -16.98
C LEU A 330 -16.08 19.55 -17.07
N PRO A 331 -17.36 19.96 -17.02
CA PRO A 331 -17.72 21.35 -16.85
C PRO A 331 -17.06 21.96 -15.62
N PHE A 332 -16.49 23.16 -15.75
CA PHE A 332 -15.76 23.83 -14.67
C PHE A 332 -16.66 24.09 -13.46
N GLU A 333 -17.95 24.36 -13.70
CA GLU A 333 -18.97 24.61 -12.69
C GLU A 333 -19.21 23.41 -11.77
N TRP A 334 -18.92 22.19 -12.23
CA TRP A 334 -19.05 20.98 -11.42
C TRP A 334 -17.92 20.82 -10.39
N LEU A 335 -16.85 21.61 -10.52
CA LEU A 335 -15.68 21.57 -9.63
C LEU A 335 -15.89 22.53 -8.44
N HIS A 336 -16.72 22.14 -7.48
CA HIS A 336 -17.02 22.99 -6.31
C HIS A 336 -15.85 23.12 -5.31
N ARG A 337 -14.84 22.24 -5.39
CA ARG A 337 -13.67 22.30 -4.50
C ARG A 337 -12.60 23.16 -5.14
N PHE A 338 -12.13 24.17 -4.40
CA PHE A 338 -11.11 25.11 -4.86
C PHE A 338 -9.85 24.42 -5.42
N ASN A 339 -9.34 23.40 -4.72
CA ASN A 339 -8.18 22.63 -5.20
C ASN A 339 -8.43 21.92 -6.54
N ASN A 340 -9.66 21.48 -6.83
CA ASN A 340 -9.96 20.90 -8.15
C ASN A 340 -10.02 21.98 -9.24
N ARG A 341 -10.50 23.18 -8.92
CA ARG A 341 -10.44 24.33 -9.85
C ARG A 341 -9.02 24.72 -10.19
N ILE A 342 -8.12 24.73 -9.21
CA ILE A 342 -6.67 24.89 -9.45
C ILE A 342 -6.17 23.84 -10.45
N GLN A 343 -6.51 22.56 -10.25
CA GLN A 343 -6.09 21.52 -11.17
C GLN A 343 -6.63 21.74 -12.59
N TYR A 344 -7.90 22.12 -12.74
CA TYR A 344 -8.49 22.44 -14.04
C TYR A 344 -7.77 23.61 -14.72
N LYS A 345 -7.63 24.74 -14.02
CA LYS A 345 -7.04 25.96 -14.57
C LYS A 345 -5.56 25.81 -14.92
N THR A 346 -4.80 25.08 -14.12
CA THR A 346 -3.38 24.79 -14.43
C THR A 346 -3.24 23.88 -15.66
N ILE A 347 -4.17 22.95 -15.89
CA ILE A 347 -4.21 22.12 -17.11
C ILE A 347 -4.65 22.94 -18.33
N GLU A 348 -5.64 23.82 -18.16
CA GLU A 348 -6.17 24.69 -19.22
C GLU A 348 -5.14 25.71 -19.69
N THR A 349 -4.55 26.46 -18.76
CA THR A 349 -3.66 27.60 -19.05
C THR A 349 -2.19 27.22 -19.20
N LYS A 350 -1.80 26.02 -18.74
CA LYS A 350 -0.39 25.58 -18.59
C LYS A 350 0.44 26.41 -17.62
N LEU A 351 -0.18 27.28 -16.82
CA LEU A 351 0.48 28.04 -15.78
C LEU A 351 0.41 27.32 -14.44
N PRO A 352 1.45 27.41 -13.58
CA PRO A 352 1.37 26.89 -12.21
C PRO A 352 0.52 27.81 -11.33
N TYR A 353 -0.17 27.25 -10.34
CA TYR A 353 -0.74 28.02 -9.23
C TYR A 353 0.32 28.24 -8.15
N TYR A 354 0.38 29.45 -7.58
CA TYR A 354 1.38 29.82 -6.57
C TYR A 354 0.83 30.80 -5.54
N GLN A 355 0.92 30.46 -4.25
CA GLN A 355 0.46 31.30 -3.15
C GLN A 355 1.63 31.92 -2.38
N PHE A 356 2.06 33.11 -2.81
CA PHE A 356 3.25 33.80 -2.29
C PHE A 356 3.23 34.00 -0.78
N GLU A 357 2.14 34.55 -0.24
CA GLU A 357 2.06 34.91 1.18
C GLU A 357 2.26 33.70 2.09
N LYS A 358 1.55 32.59 1.81
CA LYS A 358 1.67 31.35 2.59
C LYS A 358 3.05 30.71 2.45
N ILE A 359 3.62 30.69 1.24
CA ILE A 359 4.96 30.13 1.05
C ILE A 359 5.98 30.99 1.80
N ASN A 360 5.87 32.32 1.73
CA ASN A 360 6.78 33.25 2.40
C ASN A 360 6.72 33.11 3.93
N LEU A 361 5.52 33.08 4.51
CA LEU A 361 5.33 32.89 5.94
C LEU A 361 5.96 31.59 6.44
N GLY A 362 5.85 30.51 5.67
CA GLY A 362 6.47 29.24 6.00
C GLY A 362 8.01 29.26 5.87
N LEU A 363 8.54 29.90 4.82
CA LEU A 363 9.99 30.06 4.63
C LEU A 363 10.65 30.85 5.77
N GLN A 364 9.95 31.83 6.34
CA GLN A 364 10.44 32.64 7.47
C GLN A 364 10.64 31.83 8.78
N GLN A 365 10.10 30.61 8.87
CA GLN A 365 10.26 29.76 10.06
C GLN A 365 11.56 28.95 10.07
N LEU A 366 12.30 28.95 8.95
CA LEU A 366 13.52 28.18 8.79
C LEU A 366 14.67 28.80 9.58
N LYS A 367 15.36 27.98 10.37
CA LYS A 367 16.51 28.39 11.18
C LYS A 367 17.76 27.66 10.67
N TYR A 368 18.77 28.43 10.28
CA TYR A 368 20.04 27.87 9.81
C TYR A 368 20.94 27.44 10.99
N PRO A 369 21.76 26.39 10.83
CA PRO A 369 21.94 25.58 9.61
C PRO A 369 20.73 24.68 9.31
N LEU A 370 20.52 24.34 8.03
CA LEU A 370 19.47 23.41 7.61
C LEU A 370 20.05 22.00 7.44
N TYR A 371 19.31 21.02 7.97
CA TYR A 371 19.66 19.61 7.94
C TYR A 371 18.62 18.83 7.13
N TYR A 372 18.92 18.47 5.89
CA TYR A 372 17.98 17.73 5.02
C TYR A 372 18.12 16.23 5.27
N LEU A 373 17.15 15.63 5.95
CA LEU A 373 17.22 14.25 6.43
C LEU A 373 16.24 13.35 5.69
N ASP A 374 16.70 12.16 5.33
CA ASP A 374 15.86 11.06 4.84
C ASP A 374 16.35 9.71 5.37
N PHE A 375 15.44 8.75 5.52
CA PHE A 375 15.71 7.41 6.05
C PHE A 375 15.24 6.31 5.09
N GLU A 376 16.06 5.27 4.93
CA GLU A 376 15.59 4.02 4.31
C GLU A 376 15.37 2.93 5.36
N SER A 377 14.30 2.17 5.14
CA SER A 377 13.86 1.12 6.05
C SER A 377 13.32 -0.10 5.32
N PHE A 378 13.36 -1.25 5.99
CA PHE A 378 12.75 -2.47 5.50
C PHE A 378 11.55 -2.86 6.39
N PRO A 379 10.30 -2.83 5.88
CA PRO A 379 9.12 -3.30 6.61
C PRO A 379 9.07 -4.84 6.66
N CYS A 380 9.97 -5.45 7.41
CA CYS A 380 10.12 -6.91 7.45
C CYS A 380 8.88 -7.58 8.08
N PRO A 381 8.30 -8.62 7.47
CA PRO A 381 7.18 -9.34 8.09
C PRO A 381 7.49 -9.83 9.51
N PHE A 382 8.73 -10.25 9.76
CA PHE A 382 9.19 -10.67 11.09
C PHE A 382 10.06 -9.59 11.73
N PRO A 383 9.99 -9.40 13.05
CA PRO A 383 10.96 -8.56 13.74
C PRO A 383 12.37 -9.10 13.51
N ARG A 384 13.29 -8.22 13.09
CA ARG A 384 14.69 -8.55 12.81
C ARG A 384 15.57 -8.35 14.02
N PHE A 385 15.22 -7.37 14.85
CA PHE A 385 16.05 -6.92 15.96
C PHE A 385 15.25 -6.77 17.25
N LEU A 386 15.95 -6.80 18.39
CA LEU A 386 15.32 -6.65 19.70
C LEU A 386 14.48 -5.36 19.77
N GLY A 387 13.31 -5.48 20.39
CA GLY A 387 12.30 -4.43 20.50
C GLY A 387 11.37 -4.28 19.30
N GLU A 388 11.66 -4.91 18.16
CA GLU A 388 10.80 -4.83 16.98
C GLU A 388 9.56 -5.73 17.11
N ASN A 389 8.51 -5.35 16.41
CA ASN A 389 7.29 -6.13 16.18
C ASN A 389 7.14 -6.46 14.68
N PRO A 390 6.25 -7.39 14.28
CA PRO A 390 5.99 -7.68 12.88
C PRO A 390 5.70 -6.43 12.03
N TYR A 391 6.38 -6.30 10.89
CA TYR A 391 6.35 -5.13 9.99
C TYR A 391 6.88 -3.81 10.60
N SER A 392 7.72 -3.90 11.64
CA SER A 392 8.55 -2.75 12.05
C SER A 392 9.41 -2.26 10.88
N GLN A 393 9.60 -0.94 10.81
CA GLN A 393 10.42 -0.29 9.79
C GLN A 393 11.90 -0.37 10.21
N SER A 394 12.54 -1.51 9.98
CA SER A 394 13.94 -1.71 10.35
C SER A 394 14.85 -0.80 9.52
N LEU A 395 15.33 0.28 10.13
CA LEU A 395 16.21 1.26 9.50
C LEU A 395 17.56 0.65 9.13
N PHE A 396 18.02 0.94 7.92
CA PHE A 396 19.33 0.49 7.44
C PHE A 396 20.15 1.61 6.77
N GLN A 397 19.55 2.76 6.47
CA GLN A 397 20.24 3.91 5.88
C GLN A 397 19.68 5.24 6.38
N PHE A 398 20.53 6.27 6.43
CA PHE A 398 20.09 7.66 6.36
C PHE A 398 20.95 8.47 5.39
N SER A 399 20.38 9.53 4.85
CA SER A 399 21.08 10.57 4.11
C SER A 399 20.87 11.93 4.77
N LEU A 400 21.90 12.77 4.75
CA LEU A 400 21.90 14.09 5.38
C LEU A 400 22.67 15.10 4.52
N HIS A 401 22.02 16.15 4.03
CA HIS A 401 22.73 17.35 3.56
C HIS A 401 22.72 18.44 4.62
N ILE A 402 23.83 19.18 4.74
CA ILE A 402 24.00 20.25 5.73
C ILE A 402 24.26 21.58 5.05
N GLU A 403 23.24 22.44 4.99
CA GLU A 403 23.37 23.79 4.46
C GLU A 403 23.63 24.77 5.60
N LYS A 404 24.90 25.16 5.79
CA LYS A 404 25.29 26.06 6.88
C LYS A 404 24.93 27.50 6.62
N ILE A 405 25.05 27.93 5.37
CA ILE A 405 24.81 29.31 4.93
C ILE A 405 23.72 29.29 3.85
N PRO A 406 22.71 30.16 3.93
CA PRO A 406 21.63 30.21 2.94
C PRO A 406 22.12 30.24 1.49
N GLY A 407 21.67 29.27 0.71
CA GLY A 407 22.00 29.11 -0.72
C GLY A 407 23.37 28.48 -1.00
N LEU A 408 24.17 28.17 0.03
CA LEU A 408 25.48 27.54 -0.11
C LEU A 408 25.45 26.11 0.45
N CYS A 409 25.13 25.16 -0.43
CA CYS A 409 25.20 23.73 -0.18
C CYS A 409 25.73 23.03 -1.44
N HIS A 410 26.69 22.15 -1.29
CA HIS A 410 27.27 21.34 -2.36
C HIS A 410 26.72 19.90 -2.25
N PRO A 411 26.32 19.26 -3.38
CA PRO A 411 25.70 17.94 -3.36
C PRO A 411 26.59 16.85 -2.74
N GLU A 412 27.91 16.88 -2.97
CA GLU A 412 28.81 15.86 -2.43
C GLU A 412 29.54 16.29 -1.14
N LYS A 413 30.01 17.54 -1.04
CA LYS A 413 30.88 17.98 0.07
C LYS A 413 30.13 18.24 1.37
N ASP A 414 28.85 18.60 1.28
CA ASP A 414 28.00 18.87 2.43
C ASP A 414 27.06 17.69 2.74
N HIS A 415 27.32 16.52 2.14
CA HIS A 415 26.56 15.29 2.35
C HIS A 415 27.25 14.36 3.34
N ILE A 416 26.45 13.78 4.23
CA ILE A 416 26.83 12.74 5.18
C ILE A 416 25.76 11.65 5.08
N SER A 417 26.17 10.39 5.12
CA SER A 417 25.24 9.27 5.14
C SER A 417 25.75 8.11 5.98
N PHE A 418 24.83 7.21 6.32
CA PHE A 418 25.14 5.90 6.88
C PHE A 418 24.37 4.86 6.09
N LEU A 419 25.03 3.78 5.66
CA LEU A 419 24.39 2.61 5.06
C LEU A 419 24.93 1.34 5.75
N ALA A 420 24.03 0.51 6.27
CA ALA A 420 24.41 -0.77 6.84
C ALA A 420 24.97 -1.69 5.74
N SER A 421 26.21 -2.15 5.91
CA SER A 421 26.86 -3.06 4.95
C SER A 421 26.45 -4.54 5.12
N ASN A 422 25.70 -4.85 6.18
CA ASN A 422 25.25 -6.20 6.50
C ASN A 422 23.88 -6.17 7.19
N HIS A 423 23.36 -7.35 7.51
CA HIS A 423 22.03 -7.53 8.13
C HIS A 423 22.05 -7.61 9.66
N GLN A 424 23.19 -7.31 10.31
CA GLN A 424 23.25 -7.18 11.78
C GLN A 424 22.51 -5.92 12.26
N ASP A 425 22.24 -5.84 13.57
CA ASP A 425 21.61 -4.65 14.17
C ASP A 425 22.59 -3.47 14.19
N ASN A 426 22.49 -2.63 13.18
CA ASN A 426 23.30 -1.42 13.03
C ASN A 426 22.53 -0.15 13.46
N ARG A 427 21.32 -0.26 14.03
CA ARG A 427 20.47 0.89 14.36
C ARG A 427 21.13 1.82 15.38
N LYS A 428 21.81 1.28 16.40
CA LYS A 428 22.55 2.07 17.39
C LYS A 428 23.72 2.82 16.76
N LYS A 429 24.50 2.16 15.88
CA LYS A 429 25.64 2.77 15.17
C LYS A 429 25.15 3.91 14.26
N MET A 430 24.09 3.66 13.51
CA MET A 430 23.44 4.64 12.65
C MET A 430 22.95 5.86 13.46
N LEU A 431 22.26 5.63 14.59
CA LEU A 431 21.78 6.68 15.48
C LEU A 431 22.92 7.55 16.02
N ILE A 432 24.01 6.93 16.50
CA ILE A 432 25.19 7.68 16.99
C ILE A 432 25.79 8.52 15.87
N HIS A 433 25.89 7.97 14.66
CA HIS A 433 26.40 8.71 13.50
C HIS A 433 25.52 9.93 13.16
N LEU A 434 24.19 9.76 13.19
CA LEU A 434 23.23 10.84 12.99
C LEU A 434 23.34 11.93 14.06
N LEU A 435 23.37 11.54 15.34
CA LEU A 435 23.49 12.47 16.48
C LEU A 435 24.80 13.24 16.47
N ASN A 436 25.88 12.65 15.95
CA ASN A 436 27.15 13.34 15.77
C ASN A 436 27.12 14.34 14.61
N ALA A 437 26.34 14.06 13.56
CA ALA A 437 26.25 14.90 12.38
C ALA A 437 25.34 16.13 12.59
N ILE A 438 24.19 15.96 13.25
CA ILE A 438 23.25 17.05 13.54
C ILE A 438 23.61 17.68 14.89
N LYS A 439 24.04 18.94 14.88
CA LYS A 439 24.45 19.65 16.11
C LYS A 439 23.24 20.20 16.86
N ASP A 440 23.42 20.47 18.15
CA ASP A 440 22.41 21.15 18.98
C ASP A 440 22.58 22.66 18.89
N ASP A 441 22.34 23.19 17.69
CA ASP A 441 22.49 24.61 17.33
C ASP A 441 21.15 25.29 17.03
N GLY A 442 20.03 24.59 17.25
CA GLY A 442 18.69 25.07 16.94
C GLY A 442 18.33 25.08 15.45
N GLY A 443 19.21 24.58 14.58
CA GLY A 443 18.99 24.49 13.14
C GLY A 443 17.82 23.57 12.77
N SER A 444 17.07 23.93 11.73
CA SER A 444 15.89 23.18 11.27
C SER A 444 16.26 21.89 10.57
N ILE A 445 15.54 20.80 10.86
CA ILE A 445 15.69 19.51 10.20
C ILE A 445 14.61 19.39 9.12
N ILE A 446 15.01 19.54 7.87
CA ILE A 446 14.11 19.50 6.72
C ILE A 446 13.90 18.05 6.31
N VAL A 447 12.65 17.65 6.22
CA VAL A 447 12.23 16.34 5.72
C VAL A 447 11.12 16.52 4.70
N TYR A 448 10.82 15.48 3.92
CA TYR A 448 9.71 15.50 2.97
C TYR A 448 8.73 14.39 3.31
N HIS A 449 7.65 14.73 4.03
CA HIS A 449 6.71 13.80 4.69
C HIS A 449 7.05 13.42 6.15
N LYS A 450 7.11 14.43 7.04
CA LYS A 450 7.60 14.33 8.44
C LYS A 450 7.05 13.20 9.29
N THR A 451 5.84 12.71 9.00
CA THR A 451 5.21 11.63 9.77
C THR A 451 6.08 10.38 9.78
N PHE A 452 6.78 10.09 8.68
CA PHE A 452 7.64 8.92 8.58
C PHE A 452 8.88 9.08 9.49
N GLU A 453 9.66 10.14 9.31
CA GLU A 453 10.92 10.36 10.03
C GLU A 453 10.68 10.55 11.53
N ILE A 454 9.63 11.29 11.92
CA ILE A 454 9.24 11.43 13.33
C ILE A 454 8.92 10.07 13.95
N SER A 455 8.23 9.18 13.22
CA SER A 455 7.89 7.84 13.72
C SER A 455 9.15 6.99 13.89
N ARG A 456 10.09 7.04 12.93
CA ARG A 456 11.38 6.35 13.00
C ARG A 456 12.21 6.81 14.20
N LEU A 457 12.30 8.12 14.43
CA LEU A 457 12.99 8.68 15.58
C LEU A 457 12.34 8.27 16.91
N LYS A 458 11.00 8.29 17.00
CA LYS A 458 10.28 7.81 18.19
C LYS A 458 10.56 6.33 18.48
N GLU A 459 10.58 5.49 17.46
CA GLU A 459 10.95 4.08 17.58
C GLU A 459 12.39 3.91 18.10
N LEU A 460 13.35 4.64 17.52
CA LEU A 460 14.74 4.64 18.00
C LEU A 460 14.86 5.08 19.47
N ALA A 461 14.05 6.05 19.91
CA ALA A 461 14.03 6.49 21.31
C ALA A 461 13.45 5.44 22.28
N LEU A 462 12.63 4.50 21.79
CA LEU A 462 12.17 3.34 22.55
C LEU A 462 13.24 2.25 22.60
N PHE A 463 13.95 2.01 21.49
CA PHE A 463 14.99 0.99 21.41
C PHE A 463 16.26 1.38 22.17
N PHE A 464 16.59 2.67 22.19
CA PHE A 464 17.79 3.21 22.85
C PHE A 464 17.41 4.37 23.79
N PRO A 465 16.81 4.07 24.96
CA PRO A 465 16.34 5.09 25.90
C PRO A 465 17.42 6.08 26.35
N GLU A 466 18.70 5.67 26.33
CA GLU A 466 19.83 6.53 26.69
C GLU A 466 19.99 7.76 25.76
N TYR A 467 19.47 7.69 24.53
CA TYR A 467 19.51 8.81 23.56
C TYR A 467 18.19 9.58 23.46
N LYS A 468 17.17 9.21 24.26
CA LYS A 468 15.80 9.74 24.13
C LYS A 468 15.72 11.27 24.16
N THR A 469 16.49 11.92 25.02
CA THR A 469 16.51 13.39 25.12
C THR A 469 17.04 14.04 23.83
N GLN A 470 18.15 13.53 23.30
CA GLN A 470 18.74 14.04 22.06
C GLN A 470 17.82 13.79 20.86
N ILE A 471 17.17 12.61 20.80
CA ILE A 471 16.20 12.30 19.74
C ILE A 471 14.97 13.22 19.82
N ASN A 472 14.46 13.49 21.02
CA ASN A 472 13.34 14.42 21.19
C ASN A 472 13.70 15.84 20.75
N ASN A 473 14.95 16.28 20.97
CA ASN A 473 15.46 17.54 20.41
C ASN A 473 15.41 17.52 18.87
N LEU A 474 15.89 16.45 18.22
CA LEU A 474 15.78 16.33 16.75
C LEU A 474 14.32 16.45 16.29
N ILE A 475 13.41 15.68 16.90
CA ILE A 475 11.97 15.69 16.55
C ILE A 475 11.37 17.10 16.65
N SER A 476 11.75 17.86 17.68
CA SER A 476 11.24 19.22 17.89
C SER A 476 11.67 20.23 16.83
N ARG A 477 12.77 19.94 16.10
CA ARG A 477 13.33 20.79 15.05
C ARG A 477 12.88 20.41 13.65
N ILE A 478 12.07 19.35 13.50
CA ILE A 478 11.62 18.87 12.19
C ILE A 478 10.66 19.86 11.53
N PHE A 479 10.95 20.15 10.27
CA PHE A 479 10.16 20.97 9.36
C PHE A 479 9.83 20.16 8.10
N ASP A 480 8.55 20.05 7.74
CA ASP A 480 8.14 19.33 6.52
C ASP A 480 8.11 20.27 5.32
N LEU A 481 9.04 20.08 4.38
CA LEU A 481 9.10 20.87 3.15
C LEU A 481 7.83 20.71 2.31
N LYS A 482 7.14 19.57 2.43
CA LYS A 482 5.89 19.32 1.72
C LYS A 482 4.76 20.24 2.18
N ASP A 483 4.79 20.71 3.43
CA ASP A 483 3.78 21.63 3.98
C ASP A 483 3.80 22.99 3.24
N LEU A 484 4.96 23.42 2.74
CA LEU A 484 5.09 24.63 1.92
C LEU A 484 4.40 24.51 0.57
N LEU A 485 4.29 23.31 0.00
CA LEU A 485 3.71 23.08 -1.33
C LEU A 485 2.24 22.67 -1.24
N LYS A 486 1.97 21.61 -0.47
CA LYS A 486 0.64 21.01 -0.34
C LYS A 486 -0.27 21.81 0.60
N GLY A 487 0.31 22.67 1.44
CA GLY A 487 -0.40 23.31 2.53
C GLY A 487 -0.59 22.37 3.73
N SER A 488 -0.57 22.97 4.93
CA SER A 488 -0.86 22.30 6.19
C SER A 488 -1.67 23.25 7.05
N LYS A 489 -2.94 22.90 7.27
CA LYS A 489 -3.87 23.77 7.98
C LYS A 489 -3.37 24.07 9.38
N GLU A 490 -2.96 23.05 10.12
CA GLU A 490 -2.47 23.18 11.49
C GLU A 490 -1.20 24.05 11.55
N PHE A 491 -0.27 23.86 10.62
CA PHE A 491 0.95 24.65 10.53
C PHE A 491 0.64 26.13 10.27
N TYR A 492 -0.17 26.43 9.26
CA TYR A 492 -0.48 27.83 8.91
C TYR A 492 -1.35 28.53 9.96
N GLN A 493 -2.24 27.81 10.64
CA GLN A 493 -2.96 28.36 11.79
C GLN A 493 -2.03 28.70 12.95
N SER A 494 -0.98 27.88 13.21
CA SER A 494 0.02 28.22 14.23
C SER A 494 0.85 29.47 13.89
N LEU A 495 0.84 29.90 12.62
CA LEU A 495 1.46 31.14 12.16
C LEU A 495 0.48 32.33 12.14
N GLY A 496 -0.73 32.17 12.69
CA GLY A 496 -1.71 33.24 12.84
C GLY A 496 -2.71 33.39 11.69
N LEU A 497 -2.67 32.52 10.67
CA LEU A 497 -3.68 32.54 9.62
C LEU A 497 -5.02 31.99 10.12
N ASP A 498 -6.11 32.59 9.68
CA ASP A 498 -7.44 32.08 10.01
C ASP A 498 -7.71 30.73 9.33
N LYS A 499 -8.79 30.06 9.74
CA LYS A 499 -9.14 28.73 9.24
C LYS A 499 -9.29 28.67 7.72
N ASN A 500 -9.83 29.71 7.08
CA ASN A 500 -10.06 29.73 5.64
C ASN A 500 -8.75 30.01 4.89
N GLN A 501 -7.95 30.96 5.36
CA GLN A 501 -6.63 31.29 4.79
C GLN A 501 -5.62 30.14 4.94
N ALA A 502 -5.65 29.41 6.05
CA ALA A 502 -4.72 28.33 6.33
C ALA A 502 -4.95 27.09 5.44
N GLN A 503 -6.16 26.91 4.92
CA GLN A 503 -6.52 25.76 4.07
C GLN A 503 -6.01 25.90 2.64
N GLY A 504 -6.12 24.82 1.86
CA GLY A 504 -5.76 24.80 0.44
C GLY A 504 -4.30 24.48 0.17
N ILE A 505 -4.02 24.15 -1.09
CA ILE A 505 -2.66 23.96 -1.60
C ILE A 505 -2.00 25.31 -1.83
N ASN A 506 -0.68 25.38 -1.71
CA ASN A 506 0.07 26.62 -1.94
C ASN A 506 0.76 26.64 -3.30
N PHE A 507 1.04 25.47 -3.87
CA PHE A 507 1.65 25.32 -5.18
C PHE A 507 1.01 24.15 -5.94
N TYR A 508 0.75 24.33 -7.23
CA TYR A 508 0.37 23.23 -8.11
C TYR A 508 0.78 23.47 -9.55
N HIS A 509 1.20 22.42 -10.25
CA HIS A 509 1.52 22.43 -11.68
C HIS A 509 0.89 21.19 -12.34
N GLU A 510 0.41 21.29 -13.58
CA GLU A 510 -0.29 20.17 -14.23
C GLU A 510 0.51 18.84 -14.26
N LYS A 511 1.82 18.90 -14.53
CA LYS A 511 2.78 17.77 -14.45
C LYS A 511 2.79 17.00 -13.12
N MET A 512 2.26 17.58 -12.04
CA MET A 512 2.10 16.89 -10.74
C MET A 512 1.05 15.79 -10.78
N GLN A 513 0.07 15.87 -11.70
CA GLN A 513 -0.94 14.82 -11.93
C GLN A 513 -1.67 14.37 -10.66
N GLY A 514 -1.95 15.30 -9.75
CA GLY A 514 -2.62 15.03 -8.48
C GLY A 514 -1.72 14.46 -7.37
N SER A 515 -0.39 14.51 -7.52
CA SER A 515 0.56 13.99 -6.54
C SER A 515 1.58 15.03 -6.08
N PHE A 516 1.82 15.06 -4.76
CA PHE A 516 2.92 15.79 -4.10
C PHE A 516 3.97 14.78 -3.61
N SER A 517 4.34 13.81 -4.44
CA SER A 517 5.53 13.00 -4.16
C SER A 517 6.78 13.76 -4.61
N ILE A 518 7.88 13.59 -3.89
CA ILE A 518 9.13 14.31 -4.19
C ILE A 518 9.58 14.09 -5.65
N LYS A 519 9.38 12.89 -6.19
CA LYS A 519 9.69 12.54 -7.61
C LYS A 519 8.87 13.33 -8.64
N LYS A 520 7.63 13.70 -8.32
CA LYS A 520 6.79 14.52 -9.21
C LYS A 520 7.13 16.00 -9.09
N ILE A 521 7.64 16.42 -7.94
CA ILE A 521 8.05 17.80 -7.67
C ILE A 521 9.46 18.09 -8.18
N ALA A 522 10.40 17.14 -8.06
CA ALA A 522 11.81 17.30 -8.43
C ALA A 522 12.01 17.95 -9.81
N PRO A 523 11.42 17.46 -10.92
CA PRO A 523 11.63 18.06 -12.24
C PRO A 523 10.96 19.43 -12.44
N LEU A 524 10.17 19.91 -11.46
CA LEU A 524 9.53 21.24 -11.51
C LEU A 524 10.40 22.33 -10.89
N PHE A 525 11.32 21.94 -10.01
CA PHE A 525 12.20 22.84 -9.27
C PHE A 525 13.68 22.55 -9.53
N SER A 526 14.02 21.56 -10.36
CA SER A 526 15.39 21.20 -10.67
C SER A 526 15.46 20.44 -12.00
N ASN A 527 16.68 20.25 -12.51
CA ASN A 527 16.94 19.37 -13.65
C ASN A 527 17.12 17.90 -13.24
N LEU A 528 16.83 17.57 -11.98
CA LEU A 528 17.08 16.25 -11.42
C LEU A 528 15.94 15.28 -11.78
N THR A 529 16.32 14.07 -12.16
CA THR A 529 15.39 12.97 -12.43
C THR A 529 15.88 11.69 -11.74
N TYR A 530 14.95 10.79 -11.43
CA TYR A 530 15.27 9.46 -10.88
C TYR A 530 15.48 8.42 -11.98
N ASP A 531 15.07 8.73 -13.21
CA ASP A 531 15.03 7.78 -14.34
C ASP A 531 16.42 7.25 -14.73
N ASN A 532 17.47 8.01 -14.44
CA ASN A 532 18.86 7.65 -14.74
C ASN A 532 19.58 6.95 -13.57
N LEU A 533 18.88 6.67 -12.45
CA LEU A 533 19.46 5.96 -11.32
C LEU A 533 19.26 4.45 -11.47
N MET A 534 20.24 3.68 -10.98
CA MET A 534 20.15 2.22 -10.91
C MET A 534 19.08 1.74 -9.91
N ILE A 535 18.82 2.54 -8.89
CA ILE A 535 17.76 2.34 -7.90
C ILE A 535 16.89 3.58 -7.97
N GLN A 536 15.60 3.37 -8.24
CA GLN A 536 14.70 4.46 -8.60
C GLN A 536 13.63 4.69 -7.54
N ASN A 537 13.49 3.80 -6.54
CA ASN A 537 12.51 3.92 -5.47
C ASN A 537 12.83 3.11 -4.21
N GLY A 538 12.15 3.44 -3.11
CA GLY A 538 12.37 2.79 -1.81
C GLY A 538 12.10 1.27 -1.79
N VAL A 539 11.21 0.75 -2.67
CA VAL A 539 11.01 -0.71 -2.77
C VAL A 539 12.23 -1.38 -3.38
N GLU A 540 12.76 -0.83 -4.47
CA GLU A 540 14.04 -1.28 -5.03
C GLU A 540 15.20 -1.13 -4.05
N ALA A 541 15.17 -0.07 -3.23
CA ALA A 541 16.20 0.18 -2.24
C ALA A 541 16.29 -0.96 -1.22
N PHE A 542 15.19 -1.31 -0.55
CA PHE A 542 15.24 -2.42 0.42
C PHE A 542 15.40 -3.77 -0.26
N ILE A 543 14.86 -4.00 -1.47
CA ILE A 543 15.10 -5.26 -2.21
C ILE A 543 16.59 -5.41 -2.50
N THR A 544 17.26 -4.33 -2.91
CA THR A 544 18.70 -4.33 -3.15
C THR A 544 19.47 -4.63 -1.87
N TYR A 545 19.13 -3.96 -0.76
CA TYR A 545 19.73 -4.22 0.54
C TYR A 545 19.55 -5.67 1.01
N LEU A 546 18.39 -6.27 0.76
CA LEU A 546 18.13 -7.68 1.09
C LEU A 546 19.04 -8.66 0.35
N GLN A 547 19.53 -8.28 -0.83
CA GLN A 547 20.38 -9.13 -1.66
C GLN A 547 21.87 -9.02 -1.29
N PHE A 548 22.28 -8.05 -0.47
CA PHE A 548 23.68 -7.83 -0.08
C PHE A 548 24.45 -9.11 0.32
N PRO A 549 23.90 -10.02 1.17
CA PRO A 549 24.63 -11.22 1.59
C PRO A 549 24.89 -12.23 0.46
N PHE A 550 24.18 -12.12 -0.66
CA PHE A 550 24.23 -13.07 -1.78
C PHE A 550 25.01 -12.52 -2.98
N MET A 551 25.45 -11.26 -2.92
CA MET A 551 26.18 -10.60 -4.00
C MET A 551 27.67 -10.94 -3.98
N LYS A 552 28.27 -10.99 -5.17
CA LYS A 552 29.74 -11.02 -5.29
C LYS A 552 30.32 -9.66 -4.88
N PRO A 553 31.60 -9.56 -4.45
CA PRO A 553 32.18 -8.31 -3.95
C PRO A 553 32.03 -7.10 -4.89
N SER A 554 32.26 -7.29 -6.20
CA SER A 554 32.11 -6.22 -7.19
C SER A 554 30.66 -5.76 -7.38
N GLU A 555 29.72 -6.70 -7.37
CA GLU A 555 28.29 -6.41 -7.45
C GLU A 555 27.80 -5.70 -6.18
N PHE A 556 28.23 -6.18 -5.01
CA PHE A 556 27.94 -5.55 -3.72
C PHE A 556 28.40 -4.09 -3.73
N GLN A 557 29.65 -3.83 -4.11
CA GLN A 557 30.19 -2.46 -4.14
C GLN A 557 29.40 -1.55 -5.09
N LEU A 558 29.08 -2.05 -6.30
CA LEU A 558 28.27 -1.31 -7.27
C LEU A 558 26.88 -0.96 -6.72
N LYS A 559 26.21 -1.93 -6.08
CA LYS A 559 24.86 -1.76 -5.53
C LYS A 559 24.83 -0.92 -4.26
N TYR A 560 25.87 -1.01 -3.45
CA TYR A 560 26.08 -0.16 -2.28
C TYR A 560 26.20 1.30 -2.69
N GLN A 561 27.07 1.60 -3.67
CA GLN A 561 27.21 2.96 -4.22
C GLN A 561 25.92 3.46 -4.89
N ALA A 562 25.17 2.57 -5.54
CA ALA A 562 23.87 2.92 -6.12
C ALA A 562 22.84 3.33 -5.05
N LEU A 563 22.80 2.65 -3.89
CA LEU A 563 21.95 3.00 -2.76
C LEU A 563 22.35 4.34 -2.12
N GLU A 564 23.65 4.57 -1.95
CA GLU A 564 24.15 5.86 -1.45
C GLU A 564 23.76 7.01 -2.39
N LYS A 565 23.94 6.82 -3.71
CA LYS A 565 23.58 7.82 -4.72
C LYS A 565 22.07 8.12 -4.74
N TYR A 566 21.24 7.08 -4.65
CA TYR A 566 19.78 7.24 -4.59
C TYR A 566 19.34 8.04 -3.35
N CYS A 567 19.85 7.70 -2.17
CA CYS A 567 19.44 8.40 -0.94
C CYS A 567 20.03 9.82 -0.86
N MET A 568 21.25 10.04 -1.39
CA MET A 568 21.81 11.38 -1.57
C MET A 568 20.88 12.24 -2.45
N GLN A 569 20.40 11.68 -3.56
CA GLN A 569 19.48 12.35 -4.47
C GLN A 569 18.18 12.78 -3.77
N ASP A 570 17.58 11.94 -2.91
CA ASP A 570 16.34 12.26 -2.19
C ASP A 570 16.49 13.52 -1.33
N THR A 571 17.59 13.63 -0.58
CA THR A 571 17.89 14.84 0.22
C THR A 571 18.33 16.04 -0.64
N TRP A 572 19.09 15.83 -1.73
CA TRP A 572 19.53 16.90 -2.62
C TRP A 572 18.36 17.58 -3.34
N VAL A 573 17.33 16.81 -3.70
CA VAL A 573 16.10 17.37 -4.27
C VAL A 573 15.41 18.32 -3.28
N MET A 574 15.46 18.05 -1.97
CA MET A 574 14.90 18.98 -0.98
C MET A 574 15.64 20.31 -0.95
N VAL A 575 16.97 20.29 -1.06
CA VAL A 575 17.81 21.49 -1.18
C VAL A 575 17.39 22.33 -2.39
N GLU A 576 17.30 21.70 -3.57
CA GLU A 576 16.95 22.39 -4.81
C GLU A 576 15.50 22.92 -4.81
N ILE A 577 14.54 22.17 -4.24
CA ILE A 577 13.17 22.66 -4.05
C ILE A 577 13.17 23.92 -3.19
N LEU A 578 13.84 23.89 -2.04
CA LEU A 578 13.85 25.03 -1.13
C LEU A 578 14.51 26.27 -1.76
N LYS A 579 15.68 26.08 -2.36
CA LYS A 579 16.41 27.14 -3.09
C LYS A 579 15.54 27.80 -4.15
N ASN A 580 14.82 27.02 -4.95
CA ASN A 580 13.96 27.56 -6.00
C ASN A 580 12.69 28.23 -5.44
N LEU A 581 12.11 27.73 -4.34
CA LEU A 581 11.02 28.41 -3.65
C LEU A 581 11.48 29.77 -3.12
N GLN A 582 12.64 29.85 -2.46
CA GLN A 582 13.23 31.10 -2.00
C GLN A 582 13.50 32.07 -3.16
N ALA A 583 14.05 31.59 -4.28
CA ALA A 583 14.31 32.43 -5.46
C ALA A 583 13.01 32.99 -6.07
N LYS A 584 11.97 32.16 -6.21
CA LYS A 584 10.65 32.56 -6.71
C LYS A 584 10.01 33.62 -5.81
N ASN A 585 10.06 33.43 -4.49
CA ASN A 585 9.57 34.39 -3.50
C ASN A 585 10.36 35.70 -3.43
N LYS A 586 11.58 35.75 -3.96
CA LYS A 586 12.35 37.01 -4.05
C LYS A 586 12.05 37.76 -5.35
N ASN A 587 11.89 37.05 -6.47
CA ASN A 587 11.82 37.68 -7.79
C ASN A 587 10.38 38.00 -8.22
N HIS A 588 9.36 37.26 -7.76
CA HIS A 588 7.92 37.42 -8.11
C HIS A 588 7.58 37.44 -9.63
N ASN A 589 8.58 37.48 -10.50
CA ASN A 589 8.46 37.69 -11.93
C ASN A 589 8.51 36.35 -12.67
N PHE A 590 7.44 35.57 -12.52
CA PHE A 590 7.18 34.42 -13.37
C PHE A 590 5.67 34.26 -13.61
N PRO A 591 5.23 33.80 -14.79
CA PRO A 591 3.82 33.54 -15.06
C PRO A 591 3.25 32.47 -14.11
N HIS A 592 2.16 32.79 -13.42
CA HIS A 592 1.47 31.90 -12.50
C HIS A 592 0.01 32.32 -12.34
N LEU A 593 -0.79 31.42 -11.78
CA LEU A 593 -2.17 31.67 -11.34
C LEU A 593 -2.17 32.03 -9.85
N THR A 594 -2.94 33.06 -9.54
CA THR A 594 -3.24 33.57 -8.19
C THR A 594 -4.55 33.00 -7.67
N PHE A 595 -4.98 33.41 -6.48
CA PHE A 595 -6.28 33.01 -5.94
C PHE A 595 -7.44 33.59 -6.78
N GLU A 596 -7.26 34.81 -7.28
CA GLU A 596 -8.21 35.55 -8.11
C GLU A 596 -8.43 34.87 -9.45
N ASP A 597 -7.39 34.30 -10.07
CA ASP A 597 -7.49 33.60 -11.37
C ASP A 597 -8.29 32.28 -11.32
N ILE A 598 -8.54 31.76 -10.12
CA ILE A 598 -9.22 30.47 -9.91
C ILE A 598 -10.72 30.63 -9.65
N ASN A 599 -11.12 31.76 -9.07
CA ASN A 599 -12.52 32.07 -8.79
C ASN A 599 -13.22 32.55 -10.06
#